data_AF-A0A352NS94-F1
#
_entry.id   AF-A0A352NS94-F1
#
_cell.length_a   1.000
_cell.length_b   1.000
_cell.length_c   1.000
_cell.angle_alpha   90.00
_cell.angle_beta   90.00
_cell.angle_gamma   90.00
#
_symmetry.space_group_name_H-M   'P 1'
#
loop_
_entity.id
_entity.type
_entity.pdbx_description
1 polymer ?
#
loop_
_entity_poly.entity_id
_entity_poly.type
_entity_poly.pdbx_seq_one_letter_code
_entity_poly.pdbx_strand_id
1 'polypeptide(L)'
;SGIDTRSITKKIRSKGTMKCVICNKNKPINEIKNMLDSCDDKNLVEQVSTPSVKNIKGSGPKVALLDFGAKINIMKNLKRRNCDITVFPYDSS
;
A
#
# COMPACT_ATOMS: atom_id res chain seq x y z
N SER A 1 -12.11 19.34 -0.84
CA SER A 1 -10.99 20.29 -0.65
C SER A 1 -11.43 21.37 0.33
N GLY A 2 -10.52 22.10 1.00
CA GLY A 2 -10.87 23.12 2.00
C GLY A 2 -10.63 22.74 3.47
N ILE A 3 -9.87 21.67 3.73
CA ILE A 3 -9.43 21.30 5.08
C ILE A 3 -7.98 21.79 5.25
N ASP A 4 -7.67 22.38 6.41
CA ASP A 4 -6.29 22.75 6.76
C ASP A 4 -5.46 21.49 7.07
N THR A 5 -4.73 21.01 6.07
CA THR A 5 -3.82 19.87 6.21
C THR A 5 -2.64 20.18 7.14
N ARG A 6 -2.25 21.46 7.33
CA ARG A 6 -1.15 21.84 8.25
C ARG A 6 -1.53 21.57 9.69
N SER A 7 -2.76 21.86 10.10
CA SER A 7 -3.28 21.52 11.43
C SER A 7 -3.29 20.00 11.66
N ILE A 8 -3.73 19.23 10.67
CA ILE A 8 -3.73 17.75 10.72
C ILE A 8 -2.30 17.22 10.88
N THR A 9 -1.36 17.68 10.05
CA THR A 9 0.05 17.26 10.11
C THR A 9 0.67 17.58 11.46
N LYS A 10 0.41 18.77 12.04
CA LYS A 10 0.90 19.11 13.39
C LYS A 10 0.38 18.14 14.45
N LYS A 11 -0.89 17.76 14.38
CA LYS A 11 -1.52 16.82 15.32
C LYS A 11 -0.88 15.44 15.23
N ILE A 12 -0.74 14.88 14.01
CA ILE A 12 -0.08 13.58 13.77
C ILE A 12 1.38 13.63 14.25
N ARG A 13 2.13 14.70 13.95
CA ARG A 13 3.52 14.84 14.39
C ARG A 13 3.67 14.84 15.92
N SER A 14 2.71 15.42 16.64
CA SER A 14 2.75 15.49 18.10
C SER A 14 2.27 14.23 18.81
N LYS A 15 1.31 13.49 18.22
CA LYS A 15 0.64 12.34 18.86
C LYS A 15 1.02 10.99 18.27
N GLY A 16 1.77 10.96 17.17
CA GLY A 16 2.08 9.76 16.41
C GLY A 16 0.97 9.36 15.43
N THR A 17 1.02 8.13 14.94
CA THR A 17 0.02 7.56 14.03
C THR A 17 -1.36 7.56 14.67
N MET A 18 -2.37 7.99 13.92
CA MET A 18 -3.75 8.07 14.38
C MET A 18 -4.69 7.48 13.33
N LYS A 19 -5.61 6.61 13.75
CA LYS A 19 -6.73 6.17 12.89
C LYS A 19 -7.66 7.36 12.62
N CYS A 20 -8.20 7.42 11.41
CA CYS A 20 -9.16 8.45 11.02
C CYS A 20 -10.18 7.89 10.04
N VAL A 21 -11.35 8.52 9.98
CA VAL A 21 -12.41 8.19 9.02
C VAL A 21 -12.81 9.47 8.30
N ILE A 22 -12.97 9.38 6.98
CA ILE A 22 -13.56 10.42 6.15
C ILE A 22 -14.97 9.96 5.79
N CYS A 23 -16.00 10.73 6.16
CA CYS A 23 -17.40 10.39 5.89
C CYS A 23 -18.23 11.62 5.52
N ASN A 24 -19.42 11.39 4.99
CA ASN A 24 -20.41 12.45 4.74
C ASN A 24 -20.98 12.97 6.06
N LYS A 25 -21.48 14.23 6.06
CA LYS A 25 -21.95 14.94 7.27
C LYS A 25 -23.06 14.23 8.06
N ASN A 26 -23.85 13.38 7.42
CA ASN A 26 -25.05 12.80 8.02
C ASN A 26 -24.84 11.39 8.60
N LYS A 27 -23.59 10.91 8.70
CA LYS A 27 -23.32 9.57 9.23
C LYS A 27 -23.38 9.59 10.76
N PRO A 28 -24.13 8.68 11.41
CA PRO A 28 -24.25 8.67 12.86
C PRO A 28 -22.91 8.35 13.52
N ILE A 29 -22.65 8.97 14.67
CA ILE A 29 -21.35 8.86 15.36
C ILE A 29 -20.98 7.41 15.71
N ASN A 30 -21.98 6.57 16.03
CA ASN A 30 -21.74 5.16 16.33
C ASN A 30 -21.22 4.39 15.12
N GLU A 31 -21.72 4.66 13.92
CA GLU A 31 -21.17 4.05 12.70
C GLU A 31 -19.74 4.51 12.44
N ILE A 32 -19.43 5.78 12.69
CA ILE A 32 -18.07 6.32 12.53
C ILE A 32 -17.10 5.63 13.50
N LYS A 33 -17.52 5.41 14.75
CA LYS A 33 -16.72 4.67 15.75
C LYS A 33 -16.49 3.22 15.31
N ASN A 34 -17.54 2.52 14.87
CA ASN A 34 -17.42 1.15 14.38
C ASN A 34 -16.45 1.05 13.19
N MET A 35 -16.46 2.03 12.27
CA MET A 35 -15.50 2.08 11.16
C MET A 35 -14.05 2.29 11.60
N LEU A 36 -13.82 3.06 12.66
CA LEU A 36 -12.49 3.23 13.25
C LEU A 36 -11.99 1.93 13.88
N ASP A 37 -12.88 1.24 14.59
CA ASP A 37 -12.56 0.01 15.32
C ASP A 37 -12.36 -1.18 14.37
N SER A 38 -13.06 -1.21 13.24
CA SER A 38 -12.96 -2.28 12.23
C SER A 38 -11.71 -2.20 11.37
N CYS A 39 -10.91 -1.14 11.45
CA CYS A 39 -9.70 -0.98 10.66
C CYS A 39 -8.61 -1.91 11.23
N ASP A 40 -8.39 -3.05 10.59
CA ASP A 40 -7.35 -4.02 10.94
C ASP A 40 -6.07 -3.73 10.15
N ASP A 41 -4.97 -3.56 10.87
CA ASP A 41 -3.64 -3.28 10.31
C ASP A 41 -2.80 -4.57 10.15
N LYS A 42 -3.41 -5.74 10.36
CA LYS A 42 -2.75 -7.05 10.22
C LYS A 42 -2.72 -7.51 8.76
N ASN A 43 -1.65 -8.24 8.42
CA ASN A 43 -1.48 -8.93 7.14
C ASN A 43 -1.68 -8.04 5.90
N LEU A 44 -1.36 -6.75 5.99
CA LEU A 44 -1.52 -5.81 4.87
C LEU A 44 -0.74 -6.26 3.63
N VAL A 45 0.41 -6.91 3.83
CA VAL A 45 1.26 -7.47 2.78
C VAL A 45 0.53 -8.57 1.99
N GLU A 46 -0.14 -9.49 2.68
CA GLU A 46 -0.91 -10.57 2.06
C GLU A 46 -2.03 -10.03 1.19
N GLN A 47 -2.70 -8.95 1.64
CA GLN A 47 -3.81 -8.31 0.91
C GLN A 47 -3.37 -7.61 -0.39
N VAL A 48 -2.10 -7.21 -0.50
CA VAL A 48 -1.60 -6.41 -1.64
C VAL A 48 -0.58 -7.14 -2.52
N SER A 49 -0.10 -8.31 -2.11
CA SER A 49 0.83 -9.14 -2.88
C SER A 49 0.19 -9.63 -4.18
N THR A 50 1.01 -9.85 -5.21
CA THR A 50 0.58 -10.61 -6.39
C THR A 50 0.07 -12.00 -5.97
N PRO A 51 -1.04 -12.49 -6.56
CA PRO A 51 -1.61 -13.81 -6.23
C PRO A 51 -0.83 -14.97 -6.88
N SER A 52 0.03 -14.67 -7.85
CA SER A 52 0.79 -15.69 -8.58
C SER A 52 2.08 -15.12 -9.16
N VAL A 53 3.02 -16.03 -9.45
CA VAL A 53 4.29 -15.72 -10.10
C VAL A 53 4.05 -15.20 -11.51
N LYS A 54 4.69 -14.08 -11.86
CA LYS A 54 4.57 -13.45 -13.19
C LYS A 54 5.93 -13.08 -13.71
N ASN A 55 6.20 -13.40 -14.97
CA ASN A 55 7.44 -13.03 -15.63
C ASN A 55 7.22 -11.90 -16.63
N ILE A 56 8.05 -10.87 -16.54
CA ILE A 56 8.11 -9.73 -17.44
C ILE A 56 9.43 -9.84 -18.18
N LYS A 57 9.33 -10.26 -19.44
CA LYS A 57 10.50 -10.48 -20.30
C LYS A 57 11.35 -9.23 -20.47
N GLY A 58 12.64 -9.44 -20.37
CA GLY A 58 13.72 -8.52 -20.73
C GLY A 58 14.89 -9.31 -21.28
N SER A 59 15.85 -8.64 -21.91
CA SER A 59 17.08 -9.28 -22.42
C SER A 59 18.34 -8.98 -21.59
N GLY A 60 18.17 -8.28 -20.47
CA GLY A 60 19.21 -7.95 -19.49
C GLY A 60 19.22 -8.91 -18.30
N PRO A 61 19.75 -8.46 -17.14
CA PRO A 61 19.87 -9.29 -15.94
C PRO A 61 18.53 -9.86 -15.46
N LYS A 62 18.57 -11.10 -14.95
CA LYS A 62 17.42 -11.74 -14.31
C LYS A 62 17.25 -11.18 -12.90
N VAL A 63 16.04 -10.74 -12.57
CA VAL A 63 15.72 -10.13 -11.27
C VAL A 63 14.49 -10.81 -10.69
N ALA A 64 14.62 -11.39 -9.50
CA ALA A 64 13.49 -11.81 -8.69
C ALA A 64 12.95 -10.60 -7.89
N LEU A 65 11.65 -10.36 -7.97
CA LEU A 65 10.97 -9.30 -7.23
C LEU A 65 9.90 -9.93 -6.33
N LEU A 66 10.17 -10.00 -5.02
CA LEU A 66 9.14 -10.39 -4.04
C LEU A 66 8.17 -9.22 -3.85
N ASP A 67 6.88 -9.50 -4.01
CA ASP A 67 5.84 -8.49 -3.97
C ASP A 67 5.27 -8.30 -2.55
N PHE A 68 5.88 -7.38 -1.80
CA PHE A 68 5.37 -6.94 -0.50
C PHE A 68 4.49 -5.68 -0.60
N GLY A 69 3.80 -5.48 -1.74
CA GLY A 69 3.15 -4.21 -2.09
C GLY A 69 4.06 -3.30 -2.91
N ALA A 70 4.82 -3.89 -3.83
CA ALA A 70 5.80 -3.17 -4.63
C ALA A 70 5.12 -2.12 -5.52
N LYS A 71 5.64 -0.89 -5.48
CA LYS A 71 5.14 0.17 -6.35
C LYS A 71 5.43 -0.15 -7.81
N ILE A 72 4.44 0.09 -8.68
CA ILE A 72 4.55 -0.07 -10.13
C ILE A 72 5.81 0.59 -10.71
N ASN A 73 6.23 1.73 -10.16
CA ASN A 73 7.39 2.46 -10.68
C ASN A 73 8.73 1.72 -10.44
N ILE A 74 8.83 0.84 -9.45
CA ILE A 74 10.01 -0.02 -9.22
C ILE A 74 10.16 -0.97 -10.40
N MET A 75 9.07 -1.67 -10.73
CA MET A 75 9.00 -2.59 -11.88
C MET A 75 9.25 -1.87 -13.21
N LYS A 76 8.68 -0.66 -13.41
CA LYS A 76 8.96 0.17 -14.59
C LYS A 76 10.45 0.52 -14.72
N ASN A 77 11.12 0.83 -13.61
CA ASN A 77 12.54 1.16 -13.61
C ASN A 77 13.44 -0.03 -13.95
N LEU A 78 13.11 -1.23 -13.46
CA LEU A 78 13.79 -2.47 -13.82
C LEU A 78 13.59 -2.79 -15.30
N LYS A 79 12.35 -2.69 -15.79
CA LYS A 79 12.03 -2.93 -17.21
C LYS A 79 12.77 -1.94 -18.13
N ARG A 80 12.88 -0.67 -17.74
CA ARG A 80 13.65 0.35 -18.50
C ARG A 80 15.14 0.01 -18.62
N ARG A 81 15.67 -0.77 -17.67
CA ARG A 81 17.04 -1.31 -17.70
C ARG A 81 17.12 -2.67 -18.36
N ASN A 82 16.04 -3.06 -19.06
CA ASN A 82 15.92 -4.30 -19.81
C ASN A 82 16.01 -5.57 -18.95
N CYS A 83 15.81 -5.49 -17.63
CA CYS A 83 15.82 -6.66 -16.75
C CYS A 83 14.73 -7.66 -17.13
N ASP A 84 15.03 -8.96 -17.05
CA ASP A 84 14.05 -10.05 -17.06
C ASP A 84 13.54 -10.24 -15.63
N ILE A 85 12.32 -9.78 -15.36
CA ILE A 85 11.81 -9.65 -13.99
C ILE A 85 10.83 -10.80 -13.74
N THR A 86 11.08 -11.61 -12.72
CA THR A 86 10.10 -12.56 -12.20
C THR A 86 9.57 -12.03 -10.87
N VAL A 87 8.28 -11.68 -10.86
CA VAL A 87 7.55 -11.21 -9.68
C VAL A 87 6.99 -12.42 -8.94
N PHE A 88 7.24 -12.49 -7.64
CA PHE A 88 6.83 -13.59 -6.76
C PHE A 88 5.85 -13.10 -5.69
N PRO A 89 4.86 -13.92 -5.30
CA PRO A 89 4.08 -13.68 -4.08
C PRO A 89 4.97 -13.49 -2.84
N TYR A 90 4.46 -12.75 -1.86
CA TYR A 90 5.17 -12.41 -0.62
C TYR A 90 5.70 -13.62 0.19
N ASP A 91 5.07 -14.78 0.04
CA ASP A 91 5.29 -16.03 0.78
C ASP A 91 6.06 -17.09 -0.02
N SER A 92 6.62 -16.71 -1.18
CA SER A 92 7.40 -17.64 -2.01
C SER A 92 8.68 -18.12 -1.31
N SER A 93 9.03 -19.40 -1.52
CA SER A 93 10.24 -20.05 -0.98
C SER A 93 11.12 -20.66 -2.06
#